data_AF-A0A925CLL9-F1
#
_entry.id   AF-A0A925CLL9-F1
#
_cell.length_a   1.000
_cell.length_b   1.000
_cell.length_c   1.000
_cell.angle_alpha   90.00
_cell.angle_beta   90.00
_cell.angle_gamma   90.00
#
_symmetry.space_group_name_H-M   'P 1'
#
loop_
_entity.id
_entity.type
_entity.pdbx_description
1 polymer ?
#
loop_
_entity_poly.entity_id
_entity_poly.type
_entity_poly.pdbx_seq_one_letter_code
_entity_poly.pdbx_strand_id
1 'polypeptide(L)'
;MSKLLHIQSSPRGERSASITVARQFAESYSAAHLEDTVETFDLWDAVLPEFDGAVLDAKYAILNGQPHTAAQLEAWTAVVKLCDHFKSADKYVISLPMWNFSIP
;
A
#
# COMPACT_ATOMS: atom_id res chain seq x y z
N MET A 1 -4.02 -2.43 -21.01
CA MET A 1 -4.25 -1.55 -19.85
C MET A 1 -3.80 -2.25 -18.59
N SER A 2 -2.69 -1.80 -18.02
CA SER A 2 -2.16 -2.22 -16.72
C SER A 2 -2.33 -1.09 -15.70
N LYS A 3 -2.30 -1.42 -14.41
CA LYS A 3 -2.31 -0.44 -13.32
C LYS A 3 -0.96 -0.39 -12.63
N LEU A 4 -0.38 0.80 -12.58
CA LEU A 4 0.81 1.14 -11.79
C LEU A 4 0.38 1.79 -10.47
N LEU A 5 0.74 1.19 -9.35
CA LEU A 5 0.55 1.78 -8.02
C LEU A 5 1.86 2.41 -7.53
N HIS A 6 1.87 3.73 -7.40
CA HIS A 6 2.94 4.48 -6.78
C HIS A 6 2.66 4.64 -5.28
N ILE A 7 3.40 3.92 -4.44
CA ILE A 7 3.30 3.97 -2.98
C ILE A 7 4.29 5.00 -2.43
N GLN A 8 3.75 6.04 -1.81
CA GLN A 8 4.50 7.13 -1.19
C GLN A 8 4.63 6.91 0.32
N SER A 9 5.87 6.87 0.82
CA SER A 9 6.14 6.56 2.24
C SER A 9 6.82 7.68 3.03
N SER A 10 7.08 8.84 2.41
CA SER A 10 7.73 9.97 3.11
C SER A 10 6.71 11.03 3.55
N PRO A 11 6.66 11.42 4.84
CA PRO A 11 5.77 12.49 5.29
C PRO A 11 6.25 13.88 4.87
N ARG A 12 7.43 13.97 4.24
CA ARG A 12 8.02 15.24 3.80
C ARG A 12 7.35 15.83 2.55
N GLY A 13 6.44 15.11 1.90
CA GLY A 13 5.72 15.55 0.70
C GLY A 13 6.66 16.06 -0.38
N GLU A 14 6.39 17.27 -0.90
CA GLU A 14 7.19 17.96 -1.93
C GLU A 14 8.68 18.16 -1.56
N ARG A 15 9.04 18.06 -0.28
CA ARG A 15 10.44 18.17 0.17
C ARG A 15 11.20 16.84 0.16
N SER A 16 10.56 15.75 -0.27
CA SER A 16 11.17 14.43 -0.33
C SER A 16 11.82 14.16 -1.68
N ALA A 17 13.14 13.93 -1.66
CA ALA A 17 13.86 13.54 -2.87
C ALA A 17 13.34 12.23 -3.48
N SER A 18 12.95 11.24 -2.65
CA SER A 18 12.41 9.96 -3.16
C SER A 18 11.05 10.14 -3.83
N ILE A 19 10.20 11.06 -3.34
CA ILE A 19 8.93 11.39 -3.98
C ILE A 19 9.18 12.11 -5.30
N THR A 20 10.07 13.11 -5.32
CA THR A 20 10.40 13.85 -6.55
C THR A 20 10.85 12.92 -7.68
N VAL A 21 11.77 11.99 -7.39
CA VAL A 21 12.26 11.03 -8.40
C VAL A 21 11.15 10.08 -8.86
N ALA A 22 10.33 9.58 -7.94
CA ALA A 22 9.24 8.65 -8.30
C ALA A 22 8.14 9.32 -9.13
N ARG A 23 7.82 10.60 -8.85
CA ARG A 23 6.87 11.38 -9.67
C ARG A 23 7.38 11.56 -11.09
N GLN A 24 8.66 11.92 -11.24
CA GLN A 24 9.28 12.03 -12.56
C GLN A 24 9.23 10.71 -13.33
N PHE A 25 9.48 9.59 -12.65
CA PHE A 25 9.32 8.25 -13.23
C PHE A 25 7.88 7.98 -13.66
N ALA A 26 6.90 8.23 -12.79
CA ALA A 26 5.48 7.99 -13.06
C ALA A 26 4.96 8.84 -14.24
N GLU A 27 5.41 10.08 -14.36
CA GLU A 27 5.10 10.97 -15.48
C GLU A 27 5.68 10.41 -16.80
N SER A 28 6.96 10.04 -16.81
CA SER A 28 7.60 9.42 -17.98
C SER A 28 6.96 8.08 -18.34
N TYR A 29 6.57 7.29 -17.34
CA TYR A 29 5.86 6.04 -17.52
C TYR A 29 4.51 6.25 -18.20
N SER A 30 3.71 7.21 -17.71
CA SER A 30 2.39 7.54 -18.27
C SER A 30 2.48 8.01 -19.71
N ALA A 31 3.51 8.83 -20.03
CA ALA A 31 3.75 9.29 -21.39
C ALA A 31 4.13 8.15 -22.37
N ALA A 32 4.83 7.12 -21.88
CA ALA A 32 5.22 5.96 -22.67
C ALA A 32 4.14 4.86 -22.76
N HIS A 33 3.17 4.85 -21.84
CA HIS A 33 2.12 3.83 -21.72
C HIS A 33 0.74 4.50 -21.62
N LEU A 34 0.28 5.08 -22.73
CA LEU A 34 -0.96 5.89 -22.76
C LEU A 34 -2.24 5.14 -22.36
N GLU A 35 -2.24 3.81 -22.44
CA GLU A 35 -3.36 2.96 -22.02
C GLU A 35 -3.27 2.47 -20.58
N ASP A 36 -2.15 2.68 -19.89
CA ASP A 36 -1.99 2.26 -18.51
C ASP A 36 -2.48 3.37 -17.57
N THR A 37 -2.89 2.96 -16.36
CA THR A 37 -3.32 3.88 -15.31
C THR A 37 -2.27 3.98 -14.22
N VAL A 38 -2.09 5.17 -13.66
CA VAL A 38 -1.22 5.40 -12.52
C VAL A 38 -2.04 5.91 -11.35
N GLU A 39 -1.93 5.24 -10.21
CA GLU A 39 -2.51 5.65 -8.94
C GLU A 39 -1.40 5.98 -7.94
N THR A 40 -1.50 7.10 -7.23
CA THR A 40 -0.63 7.41 -6.10
C THR A 40 -1.34 7.09 -4.79
N PHE A 41 -0.70 6.26 -3.96
CA PHE A 41 -1.15 5.89 -2.62
C PHE A 41 -0.19 6.47 -1.58
N ASP A 42 -0.59 7.56 -0.93
CA ASP A 42 0.18 8.18 0.16
C ASP A 42 -0.11 7.49 1.50
N LEU A 43 0.90 6.83 2.07
CA LEU A 43 0.78 6.10 3.33
C LEU A 43 0.58 7.03 4.54
N TRP A 44 0.89 8.32 4.44
CA TRP A 44 0.71 9.27 5.54
C TRP A 44 -0.69 9.89 5.57
N ASP A 45 -1.40 9.87 4.44
CA ASP A 45 -2.80 10.28 4.35
C ASP A 45 -3.77 9.09 4.42
N ALA A 46 -3.26 7.87 4.19
CA ALA A 46 -4.06 6.65 4.23
C ALA A 46 -4.43 6.23 5.66
N VAL A 47 -5.68 5.78 5.85
CA VAL A 47 -6.10 5.08 7.07
C VAL A 47 -5.68 3.61 6.94
N LEU A 48 -4.52 3.28 7.48
CA LEU A 48 -4.02 1.89 7.54
C LEU A 48 -4.61 1.18 8.78
N PRO A 49 -5.00 -0.11 8.66
CA PRO A 49 -5.50 -0.86 9.80
C PRO A 49 -4.39 -1.03 10.84
N GLU A 50 -4.71 -0.79 12.11
CA GLU A 50 -3.82 -1.16 13.21
C GLU A 50 -3.67 -2.68 13.24
N PHE A 51 -2.44 -3.13 13.45
CA PHE A 51 -2.13 -4.56 13.56
C PHE A 51 -2.10 -4.97 15.04
N ASP A 52 -3.28 -5.00 15.65
CA ASP A 52 -3.48 -5.24 17.08
C ASP A 52 -3.80 -6.71 17.42
N GLY A 53 -4.20 -6.98 18.67
CA GLY A 53 -4.52 -8.33 19.14
C GLY A 53 -5.71 -8.96 18.40
N ALA A 54 -6.75 -8.20 18.09
CA ALA A 54 -7.93 -8.72 17.40
C ALA A 54 -7.61 -9.09 15.94
N VAL A 55 -6.84 -8.25 15.25
CA VAL A 55 -6.35 -8.53 13.90
C VAL A 55 -5.39 -9.72 13.89
N LEU A 56 -4.52 -9.83 14.90
CA LEU A 56 -3.61 -10.96 15.05
C LEU A 56 -4.37 -12.29 15.28
N ASP A 57 -5.39 -12.30 16.14
CA ASP A 57 -6.22 -13.47 16.37
C ASP A 57 -6.98 -13.89 15.11
N ALA A 58 -7.51 -12.92 14.35
CA ALA A 58 -8.14 -13.18 13.06
C ALA A 58 -7.14 -13.78 12.05
N LYS A 59 -5.90 -13.29 12.01
CA LYS A 59 -4.84 -13.89 11.17
C LYS A 59 -4.58 -15.34 11.56
N TYR A 60 -4.45 -15.65 12.84
CA TYR A 60 -4.16 -17.01 13.30
C TYR A 60 -5.33 -17.99 13.06
N ALA A 61 -6.59 -17.53 13.14
CA ALA A 61 -7.72 -18.35 12.75
C ALA A 61 -7.58 -18.87 11.30
N ILE A 62 -7.22 -17.99 10.35
CA ILE A 62 -6.95 -18.37 8.95
C ILE A 62 -5.80 -19.37 8.86
N LEU A 63 -4.67 -19.08 9.52
CA LEU A 63 -3.48 -19.94 9.48
C LEU A 63 -3.74 -21.34 10.04
N ASN A 64 -4.65 -21.45 11.01
CA ASN A 64 -5.07 -22.72 11.61
C ASN A 64 -6.25 -23.39 10.88
N GLY A 65 -6.67 -22.87 9.73
CA GLY A 65 -7.79 -23.40 8.95
C GLY A 65 -9.14 -23.29 9.65
N GLN A 66 -9.28 -22.38 10.61
CA GLN A 66 -10.52 -22.14 11.34
C GLN A 66 -11.34 -21.02 10.67
N PRO A 67 -12.67 -21.13 10.65
CA PRO A 67 -13.51 -20.02 10.20
C PRO A 67 -13.38 -18.83 11.16
N HIS A 68 -13.53 -17.63 10.64
CA HIS A 68 -13.63 -16.43 11.47
C HIS A 68 -14.93 -16.41 12.28
N THR A 69 -14.83 -15.96 13.53
CA THR A 69 -15.98 -15.42 14.26
C THR A 69 -16.40 -14.08 13.66
N ALA A 70 -17.59 -13.57 14.02
CA ALA A 70 -18.05 -12.27 13.54
C ALA A 70 -17.08 -11.13 13.89
N ALA A 71 -16.53 -11.12 15.11
CA ALA A 71 -15.56 -10.11 15.54
C ALA A 71 -14.22 -10.22 14.79
N GLN A 72 -13.75 -11.45 14.52
CA GLN A 72 -12.54 -11.67 13.73
C GLN A 72 -12.73 -11.22 12.28
N LEU A 73 -13.89 -11.50 11.69
CA LEU A 73 -14.21 -11.07 10.33
C LEU A 73 -14.25 -9.54 10.24
N GLU A 74 -14.87 -8.88 11.22
CA GLU A 74 -14.92 -7.42 11.31
C GLU A 74 -13.51 -6.83 11.42
N ALA A 75 -12.68 -7.33 12.34
CA ALA A 75 -11.29 -6.89 12.50
C ALA A 75 -10.45 -7.12 11.22
N TRP A 76 -10.69 -8.23 10.51
CA TRP A 76 -9.93 -8.59 9.31
C TRP A 76 -10.37 -7.84 8.05
N THR A 77 -11.56 -7.25 8.04
CA THR A 77 -12.16 -6.62 6.86
C THR A 77 -11.28 -5.51 6.28
N ALA A 78 -10.67 -4.68 7.14
CA ALA A 78 -9.79 -3.60 6.69
C ALA A 78 -8.49 -4.13 6.08
N VAL A 79 -7.94 -5.23 6.62
CA VAL A 79 -6.75 -5.90 6.06
C VAL A 79 -7.06 -6.46 4.67
N VAL A 80 -8.19 -7.13 4.49
CA VAL A 80 -8.61 -7.65 3.17
C VAL A 80 -8.75 -6.52 2.17
N LYS A 81 -9.41 -5.41 2.54
CA LYS A 81 -9.56 -4.23 1.66
C LYS A 81 -8.20 -3.66 1.23
N LEU A 82 -7.26 -3.51 2.17
CA LEU A 82 -5.91 -3.02 1.85
C LEU A 82 -5.15 -4.00 0.94
N CYS A 83 -5.24 -5.30 1.21
CA CYS A 83 -4.63 -6.33 0.36
C CYS A 83 -5.26 -6.37 -1.04
N ASP A 84 -6.57 -6.22 -1.16
CA ASP A 84 -7.28 -6.20 -2.44
C ASP A 84 -6.92 -4.95 -3.25
N HIS A 85 -6.78 -3.79 -2.59
CA HIS A 85 -6.28 -2.58 -3.23
C HIS A 85 -4.85 -2.76 -3.75
N PHE A 86 -3.95 -3.31 -2.94
CA PHE A 86 -2.58 -3.63 -3.36
C PHE A 86 -2.59 -4.58 -4.57
N LYS A 87 -3.29 -5.72 -4.48
CA LYS A 87 -3.41 -6.71 -5.57
C LYS A 87 -4.08 -6.18 -6.84
N SER A 88 -4.81 -5.06 -6.77
CA SER A 88 -5.44 -4.47 -7.95
C SER A 88 -4.43 -3.92 -8.96
N ALA A 89 -3.16 -3.77 -8.58
CA ALA A 89 -2.09 -3.26 -9.42
C ALA A 89 -1.21 -4.38 -10.01
N ASP A 90 -0.79 -4.16 -11.26
CA ASP A 90 0.12 -5.05 -11.99
C ASP A 90 1.59 -4.68 -11.77
N LYS A 91 1.83 -3.41 -11.45
CA LYS A 91 3.16 -2.79 -11.33
C LYS A 91 3.21 -1.91 -10.09
N TYR A 92 4.38 -1.81 -9.47
CA TYR A 92 4.56 -1.05 -8.23
C TYR A 92 5.81 -0.17 -8.31
N VAL A 93 5.68 1.07 -7.83
CA VAL A 93 6.80 1.98 -7.56
C VAL A 93 6.70 2.41 -6.11
N ILE A 94 7.77 2.32 -5.35
CA ILE A 94 7.77 2.70 -3.93
C ILE A 94 8.76 3.85 -3.75
N SER A 95 8.28 5.04 -3.40
CA SER A 95 9.16 6.16 -3.01
C SER A 95 9.49 6.07 -1.53
N LEU A 96 10.71 5.62 -1.26
CA LEU A 96 11.17 5.27 0.08
C LEU A 96 12.37 6.13 0.52
N PRO A 97 12.25 6.98 1.55
CA PRO A 97 13.42 7.55 2.19
C PRO A 97 14.09 6.50 3.10
N MET A 98 15.40 6.60 3.30
CA MET A 98 16.11 5.77 4.29
C MET A 98 16.20 6.51 5.62
N TRP A 99 15.55 6.00 6.66
CA TRP A 99 15.63 6.53 8.02
C TRP A 99 16.15 5.46 8.97
N ASN A 100 17.24 5.74 9.68
CA ASN A 100 17.89 4.78 10.58
C ASN A 100 18.15 3.41 9.92
N PHE A 101 18.62 3.42 8.66
CA PHE A 101 18.85 2.22 7.84
C PHE A 101 17.59 1.37 7.55
N SER A 102 16.40 1.95 7.69
CA SER A 102 15.11 1.27 7.50
C SER A 102 14.13 2.11 6.66
N ILE A 103 13.00 1.48 6.36
CA ILE A 103 11.77 2.12 5.89
C ILE A 103 11.16 3.00 7.00
N PRO A 104 10.38 4.05 6.65
CA PRO A 104 9.63 4.87 7.61
C PRO A 104 8.72 4.09 8.55
#